data_AF-A0A0M9YQM4-F1
#
_entry.id   AF-A0A0M9YQM4-F1
#
_cell.length_a   1.000
_cell.length_b   1.000
_cell.length_c   1.000
_cell.angle_alpha   90.00
_cell.angle_beta   90.00
_cell.angle_gamma   90.00
#
_symmetry.space_group_name_H-M   'P 1'
#
loop_
_entity.id
_entity.type
_entity.pdbx_description
1 polymer ?
#
loop_
_entity_poly.entity_id
_entity_poly.type
_entity_poly.pdbx_seq_one_letter_code
_entity_poly.pdbx_strand_id
1 'polypeptide(L)' 'MGASSPAAALATGFKLAESARARRRVVTAPHLVALVRAGARFENRQLFEVPRNPPQRDTPQPTCNS' A
#
# COMPACT_ATOMS: atom_id res chain seq x y z
N MET A 1 -27.26 -26.43 -10.16
CA MET A 1 -28.08 -25.67 -11.15
C MET A 1 -27.23 -24.57 -11.76
N GLY A 2 -26.81 -24.75 -13.01
CA GLY A 2 -25.80 -23.91 -13.67
C GLY A 2 -26.37 -22.68 -14.36
N ALA A 3 -25.59 -21.59 -14.39
CA ALA A 3 -25.86 -20.43 -15.21
C ALA A 3 -25.67 -20.79 -16.69
N SER A 4 -26.75 -21.11 -17.39
CA SER A 4 -26.73 -21.44 -18.83
C SER A 4 -26.59 -20.21 -19.74
N SER A 5 -26.46 -19.00 -19.16
CA SER A 5 -26.35 -17.76 -19.91
C SER A 5 -25.22 -16.87 -19.38
N PRO A 6 -24.43 -16.22 -20.26
CA PRO A 6 -23.39 -15.28 -19.87
C PRO A 6 -23.93 -14.11 -19.05
N ALA A 7 -25.18 -13.68 -19.29
CA ALA A 7 -25.83 -12.64 -18.50
C ALA A 7 -26.01 -13.06 -17.03
N ALA A 8 -26.39 -14.32 -16.78
CA ALA A 8 -26.55 -14.85 -15.43
C ALA A 8 -25.19 -15.00 -14.70
N ALA A 9 -24.13 -15.36 -15.44
CA ALA A 9 -22.78 -15.42 -14.90
C ALA A 9 -22.27 -14.02 -14.48
N LEU A 10 -22.47 -13.01 -15.32
CA LEU A 10 -22.09 -11.62 -15.00
C LEU A 10 -22.90 -11.05 -13.84
N ALA A 11 -24.21 -11.33 -13.77
CA ALA A 11 -25.04 -10.92 -12.65
C ALA A 11 -24.52 -11.51 -11.32
N THR A 12 -24.12 -12.78 -11.32
CA THR A 12 -23.55 -13.44 -10.14
C THR A 12 -22.19 -12.84 -9.76
N GLY A 13 -21.30 -12.62 -10.73
CA GLY A 13 -20.01 -11.96 -10.51
C GLY A 13 -20.14 -10.54 -9.98
N PHE A 14 -21.08 -9.76 -10.50
CA PHE A 14 -21.37 -8.39 -10.04
C PHE A 14 -21.90 -8.37 -8.61
N LYS A 15 -22.83 -9.28 -8.26
CA LYS A 15 -23.34 -9.38 -6.89
C LYS A 15 -22.25 -9.77 -5.89
N LEU A 16 -21.33 -10.66 -6.27
CA LEU A 16 -20.17 -11.00 -5.45
C LEU A 16 -19.22 -9.80 -5.30
N ALA A 17 -18.97 -9.05 -6.38
CA ALA A 17 -18.13 -7.86 -6.35
C ALA A 17 -18.72 -6.74 -5.48
N GLU A 18 -20.03 -6.49 -5.56
CA GLU A 18 -20.74 -5.53 -4.72
C GLU A 18 -20.80 -5.97 -3.25
N SER A 19 -21.04 -7.26 -2.98
CA SER A 19 -20.98 -7.80 -1.61
C SER A 19 -19.57 -7.69 -1.02
N ALA A 20 -18.54 -7.87 -1.86
CA ALA A 20 -17.16 -7.68 -1.46
C ALA A 20 -16.76 -6.20 -1.37
N ARG A 21 -17.48 -5.26 -1.99
CA ARG A 21 -17.10 -3.85 -2.08
C ARG A 21 -17.00 -3.18 -0.72
N ALA A 22 -18.01 -3.38 0.14
CA ALA A 22 -18.00 -2.82 1.49
C ALA A 22 -16.84 -3.38 2.32
N ARG A 23 -16.60 -4.70 2.23
CA ARG A 23 -15.51 -5.38 2.93
C ARG A 23 -14.12 -4.99 2.39
N ARG A 24 -13.98 -4.82 1.07
CA ARG A 24 -12.73 -4.45 0.42
C ARG A 24 -12.36 -2.98 0.65
N ARG A 25 -13.32 -2.06 0.76
CA ARG A 25 -13.01 -0.67 1.13
C ARG A 25 -12.40 -0.56 2.53
N VAL A 26 -12.81 -1.42 3.45
CA VAL A 26 -12.22 -1.52 4.79
C VAL A 26 -10.84 -2.18 4.73
N VAL A 27 -10.67 -3.24 3.93
CA VAL A 27 -9.38 -3.93 3.76
C VAL A 27 -8.34 -3.09 3.02
N THR A 28 -8.79 -2.28 2.06
CA THR A 28 -7.97 -1.38 1.24
C THR A 28 -8.10 0.05 1.77
N ALA A 29 -8.04 0.20 3.10
CA ALA A 29 -8.22 1.49 3.74
C ALA A 29 -7.31 2.54 3.06
N PRO A 30 -7.82 3.74 2.73
CA PRO A 30 -7.10 4.72 1.90
C PRO A 30 -5.69 5.05 2.38
N HIS A 31 -5.43 4.94 3.69
CA HIS A 31 -4.13 5.13 4.29
C HIS A 31 -3.10 4.05 3.89
N LEU A 32 -3.50 2.78 3.74
CA LEU A 32 -2.61 1.71 3.27
C LEU A 32 -2.27 1.90 1.78
N VAL A 33 -3.24 2.36 0.98
CA VAL A 33 -3.03 2.67 -0.44
C VAL A 33 -2.07 3.84 -0.62
N ALA A 34 -2.14 4.85 0.25
CA ALA A 34 -1.23 5.98 0.22
C ALA A 34 0.23 5.55 0.45
N LEU A 35 0.47 4.60 1.36
CA LEU A 35 1.79 4.07 1.65
C LEU A 35 2.36 3.24 0.48
N VAL A 36 1.56 2.39 -0.17
CA VAL A 36 1.99 1.64 -1.37
C VAL A 36 2.30 2.59 -2.54
N ARG A 37 1.50 3.65 -2.72
CA ARG A 37 1.75 4.68 -3.75
C ARG A 37 3.02 5.50 -3.47
N ALA A 38 3.37 5.69 -2.21
CA ALA A 38 4.64 6.30 -1.81
C ALA A 38 5.85 5.34 -1.97
N GLY A 39 5.63 4.10 -2.44
CA GLY A 39 6.68 3.10 -2.61
C GLY A 39 7.16 2.48 -1.29
N ALA A 40 6.36 2.59 -0.22
CA ALA A 40 6.74 2.03 1.06
C ALA A 40 6.72 0.50 1.03
N ARG A 41 7.75 -0.11 1.60
CA ARG A 41 7.88 -1.57 1.69
C ARG A 41 7.16 -2.05 2.96
N PHE A 42 6.35 -3.09 2.80
CA PHE A 42 5.65 -3.75 3.90
C PHE A 42 6.20 -5.15 4.07
N GLU A 43 6.68 -5.48 5.26
CA GLU A 43 7.05 -6.84 5.65
C GLU A 43 6.18 -7.25 6.83
N ASN A 44 5.61 -8.46 6.79
CA ASN A 44 4.79 -9.01 7.88
C ASN A 44 3.66 -8.10 8.40
N ARG A 45 3.02 -7.32 7.50
CA ARG A 45 1.98 -6.30 7.80
C ARG A 45 2.45 -5.05 8.56
N GLN A 46 3.75 -4.87 8.75
CA GLN A 46 4.33 -3.66 9.33
C GLN A 46 4.95 -2.79 8.24
N LEU A 47 4.79 -1.47 8.39
CA LEU A 47 5.42 -0.48 7.51
C LEU A 47 6.92 -0.47 7.84
N PHE A 48 7.76 -0.82 6.86
CA PHE A 48 9.21 -0.74 7.03
C PHE A 48 9.67 0.69 6.80
N GLU A 49 10.10 1.37 7.86
CA GLU A 49 10.79 2.64 7.76
C GLU A 49 12.23 2.39 7.32
N VAL A 50 12.51 2.57 6.02
CA VAL A 50 13.90 2.64 5.57
C VAL A 50 14.49 3.91 6.19
N PRO A 51 15.58 3.84 6.98
CA PRO A 51 16.27 5.03 7.43
C PRO A 51 16.76 5.75 6.17
N ARG A 52 16.04 6.80 5.77
CA ARG A 52 16.57 7.82 4.89
C ARG A 52 17.65 8.49 5.72
N ASN A 53 18.84 7.91 5.76
CA ASN A 53 20.02 8.57 6.26
C ASN A 53 20.39 9.59 5.17
N PRO A 54 20.00 10.88 5.26
CA PRO A 54 20.69 11.86 4.45
C PRO A 54 22.18 11.74 4.82
N PRO A 55 23.12 11.78 3.85
CA PRO A 55 24.52 11.76 4.21
C PRO A 55 24.75 12.81 5.30
N GLN A 56 25.15 12.34 6.49
CA GLN A 56 25.58 13.22 7.58
C GLN A 56 26.68 14.06 6.94
N ARG A 57 26.38 15.33 6.67
CA ARG A 57 27.39 16.27 6.20
C ARG A 57 28.31 16.44 7.39
N ASP A 58 29.41 15.70 7.38
CA ASP A 58 30.62 16.03 8.11
C ASP A 58 30.91 17.51 7.80
N THR A 59 30.47 18.38 8.71
CA THR A 59 30.70 19.82 8.64
C THR A 59 31.87 20.13 9.57
N PRO A 60 32.72 21.09 9.18
CA PRO A 60 34.16 20.91 9.21
C PRO A 60 34.74 21.17 10.60
N GLN A 61 35.74 20.36 10.97
CA GLN A 61 36.58 20.61 12.15
C GLN A 61 37.37 21.91 11.90
N PRO A 62 37.23 22.96 12.73
CA PRO A 62 38.11 24.12 12.66
C PRO A 62 39.45 23.72 13.26
N THR A 63 40.42 23.37 12.43
CA THR A 63 41.81 23.28 12.89
C THR A 63 42.31 24.71 13.07
N CYS A 64 42.30 25.21 14.30
CA CYS A 64 43.04 26.41 14.65
C CYS A 64 44.52 26.01 14.67
N ASN A 65 45.23 26.24 13.56
CA ASN A 65 46.68 26.13 13.52
C ASN A 65 47.30 27.50 13.85
N SER A 66 47.93 27.57 15.03
CA SER A 66 48.83 28.65 15.47
C SER A 66 50.23 28.46 14.92
#